data_AF-A0A843GAR2-F1
#
_entry.id   AF-A0A843GAR2-F1
#
_cell.length_a   1.000
_cell.length_b   1.000
_cell.length_c   1.000
_cell.angle_alpha   90.00
_cell.angle_beta   90.00
_cell.angle_gamma   90.00
#
_symmetry.space_group_name_H-M   'P 1'
#
loop_
_entity.id
_entity.type
_entity.pdbx_description
1 polymer ?
#
loop_
_entity_poly.entity_id
_entity_poly.type
_entity_poly.pdbx_seq_one_letter_code
_entity_poly.pdbx_strand_id
1 'polypeptide(L)' 'AELEKISEKTYLHIAFEGGEAETLVIDGPIFKKRIEILDADIDWHVDNGTYNITDARLIDKE' A
#
# COMPACT_ATOMS: atom_id res chain seq x y z
N ALA A 1 5.30 6.48 -13.46
CA ALA A 1 6.54 6.15 -14.18
C ALA A 1 6.93 4.68 -14.10
N GLU A 2 7.04 4.04 -12.92
CA GLU A 2 7.40 2.61 -12.85
C GLU A 2 6.20 1.68 -13.11
N LEU A 3 5.08 1.89 -12.41
CA LEU A 3 3.84 1.12 -12.63
C LEU A 3 3.34 1.22 -14.08
N GLU A 4 3.44 2.39 -14.72
CA GLU A 4 3.12 2.58 -16.14
C GLU A 4 3.95 1.65 -17.04
N LYS A 5 5.27 1.57 -16.80
CA LYS A 5 6.17 0.68 -17.58
C LYS A 5 5.90 -0.79 -17.35
N ILE A 6 5.45 -1.17 -16.15
CA ILE A 6 5.06 -2.55 -15.83
C ILE A 6 3.73 -2.87 -16.51
N SER A 7 2.75 -1.97 -16.41
CA SER A 7 1.46 -2.07 -17.08
C SER A 7 1.62 -2.22 -18.59
N GLU A 8 2.53 -1.47 -19.24
CA GLU A 8 2.84 -1.59 -20.67
C GLU A 8 3.39 -2.97 -21.08
N LYS A 9 4.00 -3.71 -20.16
CA LYS A 9 4.65 -5.01 -20.41
C LYS A 9 3.83 -6.21 -19.91
N THR A 10 2.79 -5.95 -19.14
CA THR A 10 1.98 -6.96 -18.46
C THR A 10 0.50 -6.65 -18.65
N TYR A 11 -0.37 -7.36 -17.92
CA TYR A 11 -1.81 -7.07 -17.91
C TYR A 11 -2.22 -6.27 -16.66
N LEU A 12 -1.25 -5.77 -15.88
CA LEU A 12 -1.51 -5.00 -14.67
C LEU A 12 -2.26 -3.71 -15.01
N HIS A 13 -3.42 -3.52 -14.40
CA HIS A 13 -4.15 -2.26 -14.37
C HIS A 13 -3.47 -1.27 -13.42
N ILE A 14 -3.21 -0.05 -13.89
CA ILE A 14 -2.45 0.94 -13.11
C ILE A 14 -3.13 1.36 -11.79
N ALA A 15 -4.46 1.25 -11.73
CA ALA A 15 -5.25 1.51 -10.53
C ALA A 15 -5.49 0.24 -9.68
N PHE A 16 -4.81 -0.86 -10.00
CA PHE A 16 -4.92 -2.15 -9.33
C PHE A 16 -6.34 -2.75 -9.33
N GLU A 17 -7.12 -2.46 -10.39
CA GLU A 17 -8.46 -3.01 -10.55
C GLU A 17 -8.40 -4.54 -10.70
N GLY A 18 -9.49 -5.23 -10.36
CA GLY A 18 -9.51 -6.70 -10.41
C GLY A 18 -8.79 -7.39 -9.26
N GLY A 19 -8.35 -6.64 -8.24
CA GLY A 19 -7.70 -7.19 -7.04
C GLY A 19 -6.20 -7.46 -7.22
N GLU A 20 -5.55 -6.72 -8.12
CA GLU A 20 -4.13 -6.89 -8.43
C GLU A 20 -3.21 -6.42 -7.29
N ALA A 21 -3.66 -5.44 -6.51
CA ALA A 21 -3.04 -5.03 -5.27
C ALA A 21 -4.06 -4.33 -4.38
N GLU A 22 -3.76 -4.30 -3.08
CA GLU A 22 -4.51 -3.54 -2.08
C GLU A 22 -3.63 -2.40 -1.55
N THR A 23 -4.26 -1.32 -1.09
CA THR A 23 -3.54 -0.16 -0.54
C THR A 23 -4.15 0.32 0.76
N LEU A 24 -3.31 0.93 1.62
CA LEU A 24 -3.73 1.59 2.84
C LEU A 24 -3.32 3.07 2.79
N VAL A 25 -4.30 3.97 2.92
CA VAL A 25 -4.03 5.42 3.01
C VAL A 25 -3.61 5.75 4.44
N ILE A 26 -2.33 6.04 4.64
CA ILE A 26 -1.79 6.40 5.97
C ILE A 26 -1.90 7.91 6.29
N ASP A 27 -2.03 8.74 5.26
CA ASP A 27 -2.26 10.18 5.40
C ASP A 27 -3.08 10.72 4.22
N GLY A 28 -4.18 11.40 4.52
CA GLY A 28 -5.07 12.01 3.54
C GLY A 28 -5.51 13.41 3.96
N PRO A 29 -5.92 14.28 3.01
CA PRO A 29 -6.22 15.69 3.30
C PRO A 29 -7.31 15.89 4.35
N ILE A 30 -8.25 14.95 4.48
CA ILE A 30 -9.33 14.99 5.47
C ILE A 30 -8.94 14.41 6.84
N PHE A 31 -7.75 13.83 6.97
CA PHE A 31 -7.29 13.23 8.23
C PHE A 31 -6.76 14.32 9.18
N LYS A 32 -7.14 14.24 10.46
CA LYS A 32 -6.65 15.14 11.52
C LYS A 32 -5.25 14.77 12.03
N LYS A 33 -4.89 13.49 11.92
CA LYS A 33 -3.62 12.87 12.30
C LYS A 33 -3.23 11.88 11.20
N ARG A 34 -1.94 11.59 11.01
CA ARG A 34 -1.50 10.51 10.12
C ARG A 34 -1.21 9.24 10.91
N ILE A 35 -1.29 8.10 10.22
CA ILE A 35 -0.92 6.79 10.77
C ILE A 35 0.59 6.62 10.56
N GLU A 36 1.31 6.38 11.65
CA GLU A 36 2.70 5.92 11.62
C GLU A 36 2.71 4.42 11.86
N ILE A 37 3.22 3.66 10.88
CA ILE A 37 3.44 2.22 10.99
C ILE A 37 4.72 2.00 11.79
N LEU A 38 4.61 1.31 12.92
CA LEU A 38 5.73 1.05 13.83
C LEU A 38 6.37 -0.31 13.57
N ASP A 39 5.55 -1.30 13.21
CA ASP A 39 6.01 -2.65 12.89
C ASP A 39 5.09 -3.30 11.84
N ALA A 40 5.69 -4.15 11.00
CA ALA A 40 4.99 -4.89 9.98
C ALA A 40 5.79 -6.09 9.47
N ASP A 41 5.06 -7.16 9.13
CA ASP A 41 5.60 -8.36 8.51
C ASP A 41 5.23 -8.43 7.03
N ILE A 42 6.13 -8.95 6.20
CA ILE A 42 5.83 -9.32 4.81
C ILE A 42 5.57 -10.82 4.78
N ASP A 43 4.35 -11.20 4.41
CA ASP A 43 4.00 -12.58 4.11
C ASP A 43 3.96 -12.78 2.60
N TRP A 44 4.89 -13.55 2.05
CA TRP A 44 5.08 -13.71 0.60
C TRP A 44 4.92 -15.17 0.15
N HIS A 45 4.04 -15.37 -0.83
CA HIS A 45 3.67 -16.65 -1.41
C HIS A 45 4.04 -16.69 -2.89
N VAL A 46 5.34 -16.72 -3.20
CA VAL A 46 5.92 -16.86 -4.56
C VAL A 46 5.56 -15.73 -5.53
N ASP A 47 4.27 -15.56 -5.85
CA ASP A 47 3.70 -14.64 -6.82
C ASP A 47 2.70 -13.63 -6.22
N ASN A 48 2.33 -13.78 -4.95
CA ASN A 48 1.48 -12.84 -4.21
C ASN A 48 1.96 -12.67 -2.77
N GLY A 49 1.45 -11.66 -2.07
CA GLY A 49 1.77 -11.48 -0.66
C GLY A 49 1.00 -10.35 0.00
N THR A 50 1.16 -10.26 1.32
CA THR A 50 0.52 -9.23 2.15
C THR A 50 1.57 -8.48 2.97
N TYR A 51 1.33 -7.18 3.14
CA TYR A 51 2.08 -6.35 4.06
C TYR A 51 1.25 -6.18 5.34
N ASN A 52 1.56 -6.98 6.36
CA ASN A 52 0.78 -7.10 7.58
C ASN A 52 1.30 -6.11 8.62
N ILE A 53 0.60 -4.99 8.78
CA ILE A 53 0.90 -4.01 9.82
C ILE A 53 0.50 -4.58 11.18
N THR A 54 1.49 -4.83 12.04
CA THR A 54 1.29 -5.44 13.37
C THR A 54 1.23 -4.39 14.49
N ASP A 55 1.87 -3.23 14.30
CA ASP A 55 1.78 -2.09 15.21
C ASP A 55 1.76 -0.75 14.45
N ALA A 56 0.92 0.17 14.91
CA ALA A 56 0.79 1.51 14.35
C ALA A 56 0.21 2.50 15.36
N ARG A 57 0.54 3.78 15.22
CA ARG A 57 0.00 4.86 16.06
C ARG A 57 -0.42 6.08 15.27
N LEU A 58 -1.23 6.94 15.89
CA LEU A 58 -1.62 8.24 15.32
C LEU A 58 -0.65 9.34 15.76
N ILE A 59 -0.10 10.08 14.80
CA ILE A 59 0.75 11.25 15.04
C ILE A 59 0.16 12.50 14.40
N ASP A 60 0.45 13.66 14.98
CA ASP A 60 0.01 14.93 14.41
C ASP A 60 0.61 15.13 13.01
N LYS A 61 -0.14 15.82 12.15
CA LYS A 61 0.29 16.17 10.80
C LYS A 61 1.10 17.46 10.86
N GLU A 62 2.08 17.56 9.98
CA GLU A 62 2.82 18.81 9.74
C GLU A 62 1.99 19.80 8.91
#